data_AF-A0A4Q5LNR8-F1
#
_entry.id   AF-A0A4Q5LNR8-F1
#
_cell.length_a   1.000
_cell.length_b   1.000
_cell.length_c   1.000
_cell.angle_alpha   90.00
_cell.angle_beta   90.00
_cell.angle_gamma   90.00
#
_symmetry.space_group_name_H-M   'P 1'
#
loop_
_entity.id
_entity.type
_entity.pdbx_description
1 polymer ?
#
loop_
_entity_poly.entity_id
_entity_poly.type
_entity_poly.pdbx_seq_one_letter_code
_entity_poly.pdbx_strand_id
1 'polypeptide(L)'
;MIEYNEIISMYSSKMFSMYSTSIPEHEWGDKEVALEYLKKYFLSEEEYSQKWKPIQNSIFENQETGLPAMIFKDNYSLLAIRGGVLFEKEDFESLQNCIQTVGDSYLIIIQNDYGVKFEEPLLRMKYPVSVNWEELMSGNFVSSILFEMFHNEYFVFSESGNWGRYCANDYIHPLNIIGFKPELASVFKKEFKPPKKEQEEIREWLPPNYKEIVQSDF
;
A
#
# COMPACT_ATOMS: atom_id res chain seq x y z
N MET A 1 18.94 1.18 19.00
CA MET A 1 17.77 2.09 19.10
C MET A 1 16.58 1.33 18.55
N ILE A 2 15.38 1.47 19.11
CA ILE A 2 14.20 0.79 18.55
C ILE A 2 13.78 1.57 17.31
N GLU A 3 13.80 0.93 16.13
CA GLU A 3 13.66 1.58 14.82
C GLU A 3 12.39 2.45 14.70
N TYR A 4 11.26 1.98 15.23
CA TYR A 4 9.98 2.67 15.11
C TYR A 4 9.76 3.80 16.15
N ASN A 5 10.74 4.13 16.99
CA ASN A 5 10.62 5.25 17.93
C ASN A 5 10.43 6.60 17.21
N GLU A 6 11.01 6.75 16.02
CA GLU A 6 10.85 7.96 15.21
C GLU A 6 9.39 8.15 14.78
N ILE A 7 8.70 7.07 14.40
CA ILE A 7 7.27 7.07 14.05
C ILE A 7 6.44 7.61 15.23
N ILE A 8 6.68 7.07 16.43
CA ILE A 8 5.97 7.50 17.66
C ILE A 8 6.26 8.97 17.96
N SER A 9 7.52 9.39 17.87
CA SER A 9 7.93 10.77 18.15
C SER A 9 7.32 11.76 17.17
N MET A 10 7.33 11.43 15.88
CA MET A 10 6.86 12.29 14.80
C MET A 10 5.34 12.39 14.79
N TYR A 11 4.64 11.26 14.76
CA TYR A 11 3.21 11.23 14.43
C TYR A 11 2.28 11.31 15.63
N SER A 12 2.78 11.18 16.86
CA SER A 12 1.94 11.40 18.06
C SER A 12 1.53 12.86 18.26
N SER A 13 2.10 13.81 17.50
CA SER A 13 1.70 15.21 17.54
C SER A 13 0.26 15.38 17.06
N LYS A 14 -0.51 16.22 17.76
CA LYS A 14 -1.88 16.59 17.37
C LYS A 14 -1.98 17.23 15.99
N MET A 15 -0.90 17.79 15.45
CA MET A 15 -0.91 18.34 14.09
C MET A 15 -1.35 17.29 13.04
N PHE A 16 -1.06 16.02 13.30
CA PHE A 16 -1.40 14.94 12.38
C PHE A 16 -2.83 14.39 12.55
N SER A 17 -3.54 14.77 13.61
CA SER A 17 -4.92 14.31 13.81
C SER A 17 -5.86 14.80 12.71
N MET A 18 -5.50 15.88 12.01
CA MET A 18 -6.27 16.41 10.88
C MET A 18 -6.40 15.45 9.70
N TYR A 19 -5.52 14.44 9.60
CA TYR A 19 -5.61 13.38 8.60
C TYR A 19 -6.53 12.24 9.02
N SER A 20 -6.94 12.18 10.29
CA SER A 20 -7.75 11.09 10.81
C SER A 20 -9.23 11.32 10.54
N THR A 21 -9.87 10.29 10.01
CA THR A 21 -11.34 10.19 9.93
C THR A 21 -11.89 9.16 10.89
N SER A 22 -11.06 8.23 11.35
CA SER A 22 -11.44 7.12 12.23
C SER A 22 -11.20 7.39 13.72
N ILE A 23 -10.26 8.26 14.08
CA ILE A 23 -9.87 8.51 15.48
C ILE A 23 -10.30 9.92 15.89
N PRO A 24 -11.14 10.06 16.92
CA PRO A 24 -11.45 11.37 17.50
C PRO A 24 -10.18 12.08 18.00
N GLU A 25 -10.07 13.40 17.80
CA GLU A 25 -8.87 14.17 18.20
C GLU A 25 -8.47 13.99 19.67
N HIS A 26 -9.45 13.78 20.56
CA HIS A 26 -9.20 13.59 22.00
C HIS A 26 -8.58 12.22 22.35
N GLU A 27 -8.65 11.25 21.44
CA GLU A 27 -8.05 9.91 21.55
C GLU A 27 -6.72 9.82 20.78
N TRP A 28 -6.32 10.89 20.08
CA TRP A 28 -5.08 10.93 19.29
C TRP A 28 -3.83 10.95 20.16
N GLY A 29 -2.79 10.26 19.70
CA GLY A 29 -1.46 10.33 20.29
C GLY A 29 -1.25 9.34 21.44
N ASP A 30 -2.09 8.30 21.54
CA ASP A 30 -1.88 7.19 22.48
C ASP A 30 -0.63 6.39 22.07
N LYS A 31 0.47 6.66 22.75
CA LYS A 31 1.78 6.06 22.46
C LYS A 31 1.87 4.61 22.91
N GLU A 32 1.08 4.18 23.89
CA GLU A 32 1.12 2.81 24.39
C GLU A 32 0.46 1.87 23.38
N VAL A 33 -0.72 2.25 22.87
CA VAL A 33 -1.41 1.50 21.80
C VAL A 33 -0.56 1.43 20.54
N ALA A 34 -0.01 2.57 20.10
CA ALA A 34 0.87 2.63 18.93
C ALA A 34 2.12 1.74 19.09
N LEU A 35 2.72 1.73 20.28
CA LEU A 35 3.91 0.93 20.57
C LEU A 35 3.63 -0.57 20.47
N GLU A 36 2.53 -1.05 21.07
CA GLU A 36 2.16 -2.47 21.00
C GLU A 36 1.81 -2.91 19.57
N TYR A 37 1.15 -2.03 18.82
CA TYR A 37 0.87 -2.24 17.39
C TYR A 37 2.16 -2.37 16.57
N LEU A 38 3.11 -1.44 16.75
CA LEU A 38 4.40 -1.47 16.05
C LEU A 38 5.24 -2.70 16.44
N LYS A 39 5.26 -3.10 17.72
CA LYS A 39 5.92 -4.35 18.13
C LYS A 39 5.39 -5.58 17.40
N LYS A 40 4.09 -5.59 17.08
CA LYS A 40 3.42 -6.72 16.45
C LYS A 40 3.63 -6.78 14.94
N TYR A 41 3.62 -5.63 14.27
CA TYR A 41 3.53 -5.57 12.80
C TYR A 41 4.68 -4.86 12.09
N PHE A 42 5.47 -4.06 12.81
CA PHE A 42 6.59 -3.35 12.20
C PHE A 42 7.64 -4.34 11.69
N LEU A 43 8.11 -4.09 10.47
CA LEU A 43 9.13 -4.88 9.81
C LEU A 43 10.51 -4.26 10.09
N SER A 44 11.39 -5.01 10.74
CA SER A 44 12.76 -4.55 10.99
C SER A 44 13.51 -4.32 9.68
N GLU A 45 14.47 -3.41 9.72
CA GLU A 45 15.38 -3.13 8.61
C GLU A 45 16.07 -4.41 8.11
N GLU A 46 16.59 -5.24 9.02
CA GLU A 46 17.25 -6.49 8.66
C GLU A 46 16.32 -7.43 7.89
N GLU A 47 15.08 -7.64 8.38
CA GLU A 47 14.12 -8.51 7.70
C GLU A 47 13.70 -7.92 6.34
N TYR A 48 13.48 -6.61 6.27
CA TYR A 48 13.16 -5.92 5.03
C TYR A 48 14.28 -6.09 4.00
N SER A 49 15.50 -5.72 4.34
CA SER A 49 16.65 -5.70 3.42
C SER A 49 17.03 -7.10 2.94
N GLN A 50 16.97 -8.12 3.81
CA GLN A 50 17.36 -9.47 3.45
C GLN A 50 16.28 -10.25 2.70
N LYS A 51 15.00 -10.05 3.04
CA LYS A 51 13.90 -10.87 2.50
C LYS A 51 13.00 -10.10 1.55
N TRP A 52 12.48 -8.96 1.99
CA TRP A 52 11.36 -8.30 1.32
C TRP A 52 11.78 -7.35 0.21
N LYS A 53 12.92 -6.66 0.37
CA LYS A 53 13.46 -5.77 -0.67
C LYS A 53 13.84 -6.51 -1.95
N PRO A 54 14.47 -7.70 -1.94
CA PRO A 54 14.66 -8.51 -3.15
C PRO A 54 13.34 -8.84 -3.87
N ILE A 55 12.27 -9.14 -3.11
CA ILE A 55 10.94 -9.43 -3.67
C ILE A 55 10.33 -8.16 -4.27
N GLN A 56 10.35 -7.04 -3.55
CA GLN A 56 9.95 -5.72 -4.06
C GLN A 56 10.66 -5.40 -5.37
N ASN A 57 11.98 -5.57 -5.42
CA ASN A 57 12.81 -5.36 -6.63
C ASN A 57 12.51 -6.34 -7.77
N SER A 58 11.86 -7.47 -7.49
CA SER A 58 11.42 -8.42 -8.51
C SER A 58 10.09 -8.02 -9.17
N ILE A 59 9.30 -7.18 -8.49
CA ILE A 59 8.00 -6.68 -8.95
C ILE A 59 8.14 -5.30 -9.59
N PHE A 60 8.85 -4.40 -8.92
CA PHE A 60 8.85 -2.97 -9.22
C PHE A 60 10.18 -2.51 -9.83
N GLU A 61 10.13 -1.62 -10.81
CA GLU A 61 11.28 -1.07 -11.55
C GLU A 61 11.59 0.37 -11.14
N ASN A 62 10.72 1.33 -11.45
CA ASN A 62 10.96 2.77 -11.23
C ASN A 62 10.60 3.24 -9.81
N GLN A 63 11.15 2.57 -8.79
CA GLN A 63 10.78 2.79 -7.38
C GLN A 63 11.14 4.19 -6.84
N GLU A 64 12.18 4.83 -7.38
CA GLU A 64 12.65 6.15 -6.94
C GLU A 64 11.90 7.33 -7.60
N THR A 65 11.14 7.07 -8.66
CA THR A 65 10.48 8.14 -9.44
C THR A 65 8.97 8.16 -9.24
N GLY A 66 8.33 7.00 -9.11
CA GLY A 66 6.87 6.95 -9.07
C GLY A 66 6.21 7.25 -10.41
N LEU A 67 4.88 7.47 -10.40
CA LEU A 67 4.17 7.88 -11.61
C LEU A 67 4.70 9.26 -12.09
N PRO A 68 4.83 9.47 -13.41
CA PRO A 68 4.29 8.67 -14.52
C PRO A 68 5.21 7.54 -15.04
N ALA A 69 6.36 7.28 -14.40
CA ALA A 69 7.25 6.21 -14.83
C ALA A 69 6.58 4.83 -14.68
N MET A 70 7.01 3.85 -15.48
CA MET A 70 6.43 2.50 -15.41
C MET A 70 6.92 1.79 -14.14
N ILE A 71 6.05 1.63 -13.16
CA ILE A 71 6.40 1.11 -11.84
C ILE A 71 6.61 -0.40 -11.83
N PHE A 72 5.95 -1.12 -12.73
CA PHE A 72 6.01 -2.59 -12.78
C PHE A 72 6.91 -3.07 -13.90
N LYS A 73 7.54 -4.23 -13.68
CA LYS A 73 8.24 -4.93 -14.76
C LYS A 73 7.25 -5.40 -15.84
N ASP A 74 7.77 -5.58 -17.06
CA ASP A 74 7.03 -5.95 -18.27
C ASP A 74 6.26 -7.27 -18.20
N ASN A 75 6.64 -8.19 -17.31
CA ASN A 75 6.01 -9.48 -17.14
C ASN A 75 4.80 -9.49 -16.18
N TYR A 76 4.26 -8.32 -15.83
CA TYR A 76 3.03 -8.17 -15.05
C TYR A 76 1.88 -7.64 -15.92
N SER A 77 0.71 -8.24 -15.76
CA SER A 77 -0.55 -7.64 -16.20
C SER A 77 -0.98 -6.56 -15.22
N LEU A 78 -1.54 -5.46 -15.72
CA LEU A 78 -1.88 -4.29 -14.91
C LEU A 78 -3.39 -4.04 -14.87
N LEU A 79 -3.87 -3.69 -13.68
CA LEU A 79 -5.19 -3.14 -13.41
C LEU A 79 -5.03 -1.84 -12.63
N ALA A 80 -5.93 -0.88 -12.84
CA ALA A 80 -5.94 0.38 -12.12
C ALA A 80 -7.27 0.59 -11.43
N ILE A 81 -7.23 1.07 -10.19
CA ILE A 81 -8.39 1.53 -9.41
C ILE A 81 -8.12 2.94 -8.87
N ARG A 82 -9.17 3.60 -8.39
CA ARG A 82 -9.03 4.91 -7.73
C ARG A 82 -8.14 4.80 -6.49
N GLY A 83 -7.34 5.85 -6.26
CA GLY A 83 -6.53 5.98 -5.05
C GLY A 83 -6.96 7.15 -4.17
N GLY A 84 -6.05 7.60 -3.31
CA GLY A 84 -6.23 8.73 -2.41
C GLY A 84 -5.94 8.38 -0.95
N VAL A 85 -6.01 7.10 -0.64
CA VAL A 85 -5.61 6.47 0.62
C VAL A 85 -5.04 5.10 0.33
N LEU A 86 -4.32 4.50 1.28
CA LEU A 86 -3.71 3.18 1.08
C LEU A 86 -4.79 2.11 0.86
N PHE A 87 -5.80 2.07 1.74
CA PHE A 87 -6.96 1.20 1.61
C PHE A 87 -8.23 1.88 2.13
N GLU A 88 -9.33 1.66 1.42
CA GLU A 88 -10.66 1.62 2.04
C GLU A 88 -10.95 0.20 2.51
N LYS A 89 -11.97 0.01 3.37
CA LYS A 89 -12.27 -1.31 3.94
C LYS A 89 -12.57 -2.34 2.86
N GLU A 90 -13.43 -1.99 1.91
CA GLU A 90 -13.84 -2.85 0.80
C GLU A 90 -12.66 -3.20 -0.11
N ASP A 91 -11.80 -2.22 -0.36
CA ASP A 91 -10.55 -2.37 -1.12
C ASP A 91 -9.58 -3.37 -0.46
N PHE A 92 -9.44 -3.28 0.86
CA PHE A 92 -8.61 -4.19 1.65
C PHE A 92 -9.20 -5.61 1.63
N GLU A 93 -10.50 -5.75 1.83
CA GLU A 93 -11.18 -7.06 1.82
C GLU A 93 -11.08 -7.75 0.45
N SER A 94 -11.26 -7.01 -0.65
CA SER A 94 -11.03 -7.53 -2.01
C SER A 94 -9.58 -7.96 -2.23
N LEU A 95 -8.61 -7.17 -1.74
CA LEU A 95 -7.20 -7.55 -1.83
C LEU A 95 -6.89 -8.79 -0.98
N GLN A 96 -7.42 -8.86 0.23
CA GLN A 96 -7.26 -10.00 1.13
C GLN A 96 -7.79 -11.29 0.50
N ASN A 97 -8.98 -11.26 -0.12
CA ASN A 97 -9.54 -12.38 -0.87
C ASN A 97 -8.59 -12.84 -1.99
N CYS A 98 -7.98 -11.91 -2.72
CA CYS A 98 -6.98 -12.24 -3.74
C CYS A 98 -5.79 -12.99 -3.12
N ILE A 99 -5.19 -12.44 -2.06
CA ILE A 99 -4.01 -12.99 -1.39
C ILE A 99 -4.28 -14.40 -0.85
N GLN A 100 -5.43 -14.60 -0.20
CA GLN A 100 -5.87 -15.91 0.29
C GLN A 100 -6.06 -16.92 -0.84
N THR A 101 -6.64 -16.49 -1.96
CA THR A 101 -6.86 -17.35 -3.14
C THR A 101 -5.54 -17.75 -3.80
N VAL A 102 -4.56 -16.84 -3.83
CA VAL A 102 -3.21 -17.10 -4.36
C VAL A 102 -2.40 -18.01 -3.42
N GLY A 103 -2.75 -18.06 -2.14
CA GLY A 103 -2.08 -18.87 -1.12
C GLY A 103 -0.91 -18.17 -0.43
N ASP A 104 -0.85 -16.83 -0.52
CA ASP A 104 0.11 -16.01 0.20
C ASP A 104 -0.35 -15.82 1.66
N SER A 105 0.61 -15.76 2.58
CA SER A 105 0.39 -15.71 4.02
C SER A 105 0.57 -14.31 4.60
N TYR A 106 1.29 -13.41 3.91
CA TYR A 106 1.59 -12.08 4.42
C TYR A 106 1.28 -10.97 3.42
N LEU A 107 0.83 -9.85 3.96
CA LEU A 107 0.72 -8.57 3.29
C LEU A 107 1.85 -7.65 3.79
N ILE A 108 2.67 -7.18 2.86
CA ILE A 108 3.78 -6.27 3.13
C ILE A 108 3.42 -4.89 2.61
N ILE A 109 3.65 -3.87 3.43
CA ILE A 109 3.37 -2.47 3.10
C ILE A 109 4.64 -1.68 3.38
N ILE A 110 5.19 -1.05 2.35
CA ILE A 110 6.42 -0.26 2.41
C ILE A 110 6.10 1.13 1.89
N GLN A 111 6.31 2.16 2.71
CA GLN A 111 6.20 3.54 2.26
C GLN A 111 7.22 3.82 1.16
N ASN A 112 6.77 4.49 0.10
CA ASN A 112 7.65 5.03 -0.91
C ASN A 112 8.06 6.45 -0.49
N ASP A 113 9.34 6.66 -0.20
CA ASP A 113 9.93 7.96 0.10
C ASP A 113 10.73 8.53 -1.09
N TYR A 114 10.59 7.89 -2.26
CA TYR A 114 11.29 8.19 -3.51
C TYR A 114 12.83 8.14 -3.38
N GLY A 115 13.36 7.50 -2.34
CA GLY A 115 14.81 7.44 -2.08
C GLY A 115 15.42 8.79 -1.68
N VAL A 116 14.61 9.78 -1.27
CA VAL A 116 15.07 11.17 -1.05
C VAL A 116 15.13 11.56 0.43
N LYS A 117 14.34 10.94 1.31
CA LYS A 117 14.16 11.46 2.68
C LYS A 117 14.85 10.65 3.77
N PHE A 118 14.92 9.33 3.62
CA PHE A 118 15.52 8.47 4.63
C PHE A 118 16.50 7.50 3.96
N GLU A 119 17.50 7.03 4.72
CA GLU A 119 18.30 5.89 4.26
C GLU A 119 17.42 4.66 4.04
N GLU A 120 16.30 4.57 4.78
CA GLU A 120 15.35 3.46 4.74
C GLU A 120 13.89 3.93 4.92
N PRO A 121 12.89 3.28 4.30
CA PRO A 121 11.49 3.71 4.38
C PRO A 121 10.96 3.78 5.81
N LEU A 122 10.39 4.92 6.22
CA LEU A 122 9.95 5.13 7.61
C LEU A 122 8.85 4.15 8.04
N LEU A 123 7.84 3.90 7.20
CA LEU A 123 6.77 2.94 7.48
C LEU A 123 7.00 1.64 6.70
N ARG A 124 7.26 0.54 7.42
CA ARG A 124 7.39 -0.82 6.88
C ARG A 124 6.60 -1.78 7.75
N MET A 125 5.57 -2.39 7.20
CA MET A 125 4.63 -3.21 7.96
C MET A 125 4.47 -4.57 7.30
N LYS A 126 4.32 -5.59 8.14
CA LYS A 126 4.03 -6.97 7.75
C LYS A 126 2.82 -7.45 8.52
N TYR A 127 1.75 -7.74 7.81
CA TYR A 127 0.50 -8.27 8.37
C TYR A 127 0.28 -9.71 7.92
N PRO A 128 -0.22 -10.60 8.79
CA PRO A 128 -0.71 -11.90 8.34
C PRO A 128 -1.98 -11.69 7.49
N VAL A 129 -2.19 -12.53 6.48
CA VAL A 129 -3.37 -12.46 5.61
C VAL A 129 -4.69 -12.67 6.37
N SER A 130 -4.65 -13.19 7.59
CA SER A 130 -5.82 -13.35 8.47
C SER A 130 -6.18 -12.10 9.29
N VAL A 131 -5.41 -11.01 9.20
CA VAL A 131 -5.72 -9.75 9.89
C VAL A 131 -7.06 -9.20 9.38
N ASN A 132 -7.93 -8.71 10.26
CA ASN A 132 -9.16 -8.04 9.83
C ASN A 132 -8.98 -6.51 9.82
N TRP A 133 -9.97 -5.81 9.26
CA TRP A 133 -9.95 -4.36 9.17
C TRP A 133 -9.85 -3.67 10.53
N GLU A 134 -10.60 -4.18 11.52
CA GLU A 134 -10.64 -3.60 12.87
C GLU A 134 -9.26 -3.68 13.55
N GLU A 135 -8.54 -4.79 13.39
CA GLU A 135 -7.18 -4.96 13.87
C GLU A 135 -6.21 -4.05 13.12
N LEU A 136 -6.33 -3.93 11.78
CA LEU A 136 -5.50 -2.99 11.00
C LEU A 136 -5.63 -1.56 11.49
N MET A 137 -6.85 -1.14 11.84
CA MET A 137 -7.13 0.22 12.31
C MET A 137 -6.89 0.44 13.82
N SER A 138 -6.41 -0.59 14.54
CA SER A 138 -6.24 -0.53 16.00
C SER A 138 -4.99 0.21 16.49
N GLY A 139 -4.07 0.59 15.60
CA GLY A 139 -2.76 1.17 15.93
C GLY A 139 -2.76 2.65 16.35
N ASN A 140 -3.92 3.21 16.71
CA ASN A 140 -4.10 4.64 16.96
C ASN A 140 -3.53 5.47 15.79
N PHE A 141 -2.80 6.55 16.07
CA PHE A 141 -2.21 7.44 15.06
C PHE A 141 -1.34 6.72 14.03
N VAL A 142 -0.73 5.57 14.35
CA VAL A 142 0.07 4.79 13.38
C VAL A 142 -0.81 4.28 12.24
N SER A 143 -1.97 3.72 12.57
CA SER A 143 -2.94 3.25 11.57
C SER A 143 -3.51 4.40 10.74
N SER A 144 -3.89 5.52 11.36
CA SER A 144 -4.39 6.67 10.58
C SER A 144 -3.33 7.23 9.65
N ILE A 145 -2.06 7.33 10.07
CA ILE A 145 -0.98 7.79 9.18
C ILE A 145 -0.71 6.80 8.05
N LEU A 146 -0.77 5.51 8.33
CA LEU A 146 -0.52 4.48 7.33
C LEU A 146 -1.65 4.40 6.30
N PHE A 147 -2.90 4.44 6.76
CA PHE A 147 -4.06 4.13 5.94
C PHE A 147 -4.79 5.35 5.42
N GLU A 148 -4.77 6.50 6.11
CA GLU A 148 -5.63 7.66 5.80
C GLU A 148 -4.84 8.90 5.33
N MET A 149 -3.52 8.94 5.53
CA MET A 149 -2.70 10.07 5.10
C MET A 149 -2.43 10.04 3.59
N PHE A 150 -3.20 10.83 2.85
CA PHE A 150 -3.18 10.89 1.38
C PHE A 150 -1.86 11.36 0.75
N HIS A 151 -0.96 11.97 1.53
CA HIS A 151 0.36 12.39 1.03
C HIS A 151 1.40 11.27 0.93
N ASN A 152 1.09 10.09 1.45
CA ASN A 152 2.03 8.97 1.45
C ASN A 152 1.75 8.04 0.29
N GLU A 153 2.81 7.61 -0.38
CA GLU A 153 2.75 6.53 -1.35
C GLU A 153 3.28 5.23 -0.79
N TYR A 154 2.86 4.11 -1.39
CA TYR A 154 3.19 2.78 -0.86
C TYR A 154 3.40 1.75 -1.94
N PHE A 155 4.35 0.84 -1.69
CA PHE A 155 4.42 -0.48 -2.31
C PHE A 155 3.74 -1.49 -1.40
N VAL A 156 2.85 -2.27 -1.97
CA VAL A 156 2.11 -3.33 -1.29
C VAL A 156 2.33 -4.64 -2.04
N PHE A 157 2.74 -5.71 -1.37
CA PHE A 157 3.03 -6.99 -2.02
C PHE A 157 3.03 -8.15 -1.00
N SER A 158 3.34 -9.36 -1.47
CA SER A 158 3.43 -10.58 -0.66
C SER A 158 4.73 -11.35 -0.89
N GLU A 159 4.90 -12.47 -0.20
CA GLU A 159 6.10 -13.30 -0.28
C GLU A 159 6.33 -14.00 -1.63
N SER A 160 5.27 -14.23 -2.42
CA SER A 160 5.41 -14.91 -3.71
C SER A 160 6.09 -14.04 -4.76
N GLY A 161 5.98 -12.71 -4.61
CA GLY A 161 6.38 -11.79 -5.66
C GLY A 161 5.55 -11.93 -6.94
N ASN A 162 4.39 -12.58 -6.90
CA ASN A 162 3.56 -12.78 -8.09
C ASN A 162 2.55 -11.64 -8.31
N TRP A 163 2.48 -10.69 -7.39
CA TRP A 163 1.69 -9.49 -7.53
C TRP A 163 2.28 -8.36 -6.69
N GLY A 164 1.85 -7.14 -6.97
CA GLY A 164 2.07 -5.98 -6.14
C GLY A 164 1.06 -4.88 -6.48
N ARG A 165 0.86 -3.96 -5.55
CA ARG A 165 0.08 -2.74 -5.72
C ARG A 165 0.98 -1.56 -5.40
N TYR A 166 0.97 -0.57 -6.28
CA TYR A 166 1.60 0.72 -6.03
C TYR A 166 0.50 1.76 -5.81
N CYS A 167 0.57 2.46 -4.69
CA CYS A 167 -0.43 3.43 -4.26
C CYS A 167 0.12 4.85 -4.44
N ALA A 168 -0.31 5.53 -5.50
CA ALA A 168 0.11 6.88 -5.83
C ALA A 168 -0.90 7.91 -5.27
N ASN A 169 -0.95 8.02 -3.94
CA ASN A 169 -2.00 8.79 -3.25
C ASN A 169 -1.87 10.31 -3.44
N ASP A 170 -0.65 10.83 -3.59
CA ASP A 170 -0.37 12.26 -3.78
C ASP A 170 -0.25 12.65 -5.27
N TYR A 171 -0.58 11.73 -6.19
CA TYR A 171 -0.58 12.02 -7.62
C TYR A 171 -1.75 12.95 -7.99
N ILE A 172 -1.59 13.73 -9.09
CA ILE A 172 -2.59 14.72 -9.55
C ILE A 172 -4.01 14.15 -9.57
N HIS A 173 -4.12 12.89 -10.01
CA HIS A 173 -5.31 12.08 -9.86
C HIS A 173 -4.90 10.81 -9.12
N PRO A 174 -5.24 10.66 -7.83
CA PRO A 174 -4.77 9.53 -7.05
C PRO A 174 -5.16 8.19 -7.66
N LEU A 175 -4.18 7.31 -7.81
CA LEU A 175 -4.32 6.05 -8.52
C LEU A 175 -3.64 4.92 -7.76
N ASN A 176 -4.28 3.76 -7.78
CA ASN A 176 -3.70 2.51 -7.32
C ASN A 176 -3.50 1.60 -8.53
N ILE A 177 -2.26 1.22 -8.80
CA ILE A 177 -1.92 0.31 -9.89
C ILE A 177 -1.59 -1.05 -9.30
N ILE A 178 -2.34 -2.08 -9.69
CA ILE A 178 -2.14 -3.47 -9.28
C ILE A 178 -1.50 -4.21 -10.45
N GLY A 179 -0.29 -4.72 -10.23
CA GLY A 179 0.38 -5.64 -11.15
C GLY A 179 0.28 -7.07 -10.63
N PHE A 180 -0.04 -8.02 -11.50
CA PHE A 180 -0.09 -9.45 -11.17
C PHE A 180 0.44 -10.29 -12.33
N LYS A 181 0.97 -11.48 -12.02
CA LYS A 181 1.36 -12.44 -13.07
C LYS A 181 0.14 -12.85 -13.89
N PRO A 182 0.27 -13.07 -15.21
CA PRO A 182 -0.86 -13.39 -16.09
C PRO A 182 -1.74 -14.56 -15.62
N GLU A 183 -1.13 -15.58 -15.00
CA GLU A 183 -1.84 -16.74 -14.43
C GLU A 183 -2.77 -16.38 -13.26
N LEU A 184 -2.55 -15.24 -12.59
CA LEU A 184 -3.40 -14.74 -11.51
C LEU A 184 -4.52 -13.80 -11.99
N ALA A 185 -4.61 -13.55 -13.30
CA ALA A 185 -5.53 -12.56 -13.84
C ALA A 185 -7.00 -12.81 -13.48
N SER A 186 -7.44 -14.07 -13.46
CA SER A 186 -8.82 -14.41 -13.11
C SER A 186 -9.17 -14.07 -11.66
N VAL A 187 -8.19 -14.14 -10.75
CA VAL A 187 -8.37 -13.82 -9.32
C VAL A 187 -8.56 -12.32 -9.15
N PHE A 188 -7.60 -11.52 -9.63
CA PHE A 188 -7.62 -10.07 -9.45
C PHE A 188 -8.79 -9.40 -10.20
N LYS A 189 -9.09 -9.85 -11.43
CA LYS A 189 -10.21 -9.30 -12.20
C LYS A 189 -11.59 -9.59 -11.58
N LYS A 190 -11.70 -10.68 -10.82
CA LYS A 190 -12.96 -11.03 -10.15
C LYS A 190 -13.24 -10.09 -8.98
N GLU A 191 -12.21 -9.76 -8.19
CA GLU A 191 -12.35 -8.94 -6.99
C GLU A 191 -12.32 -7.43 -7.29
N PHE A 192 -11.62 -7.01 -8.36
CA PHE A 192 -11.50 -5.61 -8.77
C PHE A 192 -12.22 -5.36 -10.10
N LYS A 193 -13.52 -5.10 -10.02
CA LYS A 193 -14.37 -4.76 -11.18
C LYS A 193 -15.09 -3.41 -10.96
N PRO A 194 -14.38 -2.28 -11.13
CA PRO A 194 -15.02 -0.98 -10.97
C PRO A 194 -16.13 -0.79 -12.02
N PRO A 195 -17.17 0.02 -11.74
CA PRO A 195 -18.19 0.36 -12.72
C PRO A 195 -17.59 0.97 -13.99
N LYS A 196 -18.24 0.77 -15.14
CA LYS A 196 -17.74 1.25 -16.45
C LYS A 196 -17.40 2.76 -16.45
N LYS A 197 -18.24 3.58 -15.81
CA LYS A 197 -18.00 5.02 -15.70
C LYS A 197 -16.68 5.31 -14.97
N GLU A 198 -16.41 4.59 -13.88
CA GLU A 198 -15.17 4.74 -13.12
C GLU A 198 -13.95 4.25 -13.93
N GLN A 199 -14.09 3.17 -14.70
CA GLN A 199 -13.03 2.71 -15.62
C GLN A 199 -12.67 3.77 -16.66
N GLU A 200 -13.67 4.44 -17.23
CA GLU A 200 -13.48 5.53 -18.19
C GLU A 200 -12.73 6.70 -17.55
N GLU A 201 -13.14 7.12 -16.33
CA GLU A 201 -12.46 8.17 -15.55
C GLU A 201 -10.99 7.78 -15.24
N ILE A 202 -10.75 6.58 -14.72
CA ILE A 202 -9.40 6.07 -14.41
C ILE A 202 -8.54 6.06 -15.68
N ARG A 203 -9.08 5.63 -16.82
CA ARG A 203 -8.35 5.59 -18.10
C ARG A 203 -7.91 6.98 -18.56
N GLU A 204 -8.68 8.01 -18.27
CA GLU A 204 -8.29 9.40 -18.55
C GLU A 204 -7.10 9.83 -17.68
N TRP A 205 -7.09 9.41 -16.41
CA TRP A 205 -6.07 9.74 -15.41
C TRP A 205 -4.75 8.99 -15.56
N LEU A 206 -4.78 7.80 -16.17
CA LEU A 206 -3.58 7.01 -16.40
C LEU A 206 -2.55 7.75 -17.26
N PRO A 207 -1.25 7.65 -16.97
CA PRO A 207 -0.22 8.16 -17.86
C PRO A 207 -0.23 7.44 -19.22
N PRO A 208 0.25 8.07 -20.32
CA PRO A 208 0.11 7.53 -21.67
C PRO A 208 0.64 6.09 -21.85
N ASN A 209 1.80 5.78 -21.29
CA ASN A 209 2.42 4.44 -21.31
C ASN A 209 1.56 3.37 -20.59
N TYR A 210 0.72 3.75 -19.64
CA TYR A 210 -0.18 2.82 -18.95
C TYR A 210 -1.46 2.56 -19.74
N LYS A 211 -1.96 3.51 -20.54
CA LYS A 211 -3.25 3.37 -21.25
C LYS A 211 -3.30 2.22 -22.26
N GLU A 212 -2.13 1.76 -22.72
CA GLU A 212 -1.99 0.65 -23.66
C GLU A 212 -1.86 -0.71 -22.96
N ILE A 213 -1.43 -0.72 -21.69
CA ILE A 213 -1.06 -1.94 -20.95
C ILE A 213 -2.11 -2.29 -19.91
N VAL A 214 -2.65 -1.28 -19.22
CA VAL A 214 -3.72 -1.47 -18.25
C VAL A 214 -4.94 -1.98 -19.01
N GLN A 215 -5.39 -3.16 -18.61
CA GLN A 215 -6.46 -3.86 -19.30
C GLN A 215 -7.74 -3.04 -19.10
N SER A 216 -8.30 -2.54 -20.20
CA SER A 216 -9.50 -1.67 -20.17
C SER A 216 -10.81 -2.43 -20.35
N ASP A 217 -10.75 -3.72 -20.67
CA ASP A 217 -11.90 -4.54 -21.00
C ASP A 217 -12.22 -5.47 -19.82
N PHE A 218 -13.18 -5.06 -18.98
CA PHE A 218 -13.73 -5.83 -17.85
C PHE A 218 -15.24 -6.02 -17.95
#